data_AF-A0A537Y687-F1
#
_entry.id   AF-A0A537Y687-F1
#
_cell.length_a   1.000
_cell.length_b   1.000
_cell.length_c   1.000
_cell.angle_alpha   90.00
_cell.angle_beta   90.00
_cell.angle_gamma   90.00
#
_symmetry.space_group_name_H-M   'P 1'
#
loop_
_entity.id
_entity.type
_entity.pdbx_description
1 polymer ?
#
loop_
_entity_poly.entity_id
_entity_poly.type
_entity_poly.pdbx_seq_one_letter_code
_entity_poly.pdbx_strand_id
1 'polypeptide(L)'
;RYYLGSASAQYYRPSRAGYKGGRACEAPDLLQVWQRQSALWLNSACHRSLYSYQTRTALALAVQYPHIAVTYLPLACTGASIPDGLFGSQRARECPPTKSQSACQGT
;
A
#
# COMPACT_ATOMS: atom_id res chain seq x y z
N ARG A 1 -19.05 3.00 -5.18
CA ARG A 1 -18.14 2.45 -4.12
C ARG A 1 -17.23 3.59 -3.68
N TYR A 2 -17.28 4.02 -2.42
CA TYR A 2 -16.51 5.16 -1.94
C TYR A 2 -15.05 4.75 -1.67
N TYR A 3 -14.13 5.15 -2.54
CA TYR A 3 -12.69 4.90 -2.38
C TYR A 3 -12.02 5.87 -1.39
N LEU A 4 -12.71 6.98 -1.07
CA LEU A 4 -12.20 8.09 -0.26
C LEU A 4 -12.94 8.29 1.08
N GLY A 5 -13.82 7.36 1.45
CA GLY A 5 -14.38 7.23 2.80
C GLY A 5 -15.70 7.96 3.09
N SER A 6 -16.65 7.20 3.63
CA SER A 6 -17.53 7.50 4.77
C SER A 6 -18.63 6.40 4.79
N ALA A 7 -18.73 5.58 5.84
CA ALA A 7 -19.60 5.85 6.99
C ALA A 7 -18.99 5.37 8.34
N SER A 8 -17.72 4.96 8.34
CA SER A 8 -17.00 4.51 9.54
C SER A 8 -15.48 4.69 9.40
N ALA A 9 -15.02 5.91 9.11
CA ALA A 9 -13.63 6.41 9.21
C ALA A 9 -12.45 5.50 8.78
N GLN A 10 -12.67 4.43 8.01
CA GLN A 10 -11.67 3.44 7.66
C GLN A 10 -11.39 3.48 6.17
N TYR A 11 -10.11 3.54 5.82
CA TYR A 11 -9.64 3.49 4.44
C TYR A 11 -9.99 2.13 3.78
N TYR A 12 -10.38 2.14 2.50
CA TYR A 12 -10.78 0.95 1.74
C TYR A 12 -9.62 -0.03 1.53
N ARG A 13 -9.40 -1.00 2.41
CA ARG A 13 -8.28 -1.96 2.33
C ARG A 13 -8.57 -3.10 1.35
N PRO A 14 -7.98 -3.15 0.13
CA PRO A 14 -8.27 -4.21 -0.83
C PRO A 14 -7.86 -5.59 -0.30
N SER A 15 -6.82 -5.65 0.54
CA SER A 15 -6.35 -6.89 1.16
C SER A 15 -7.38 -7.55 2.09
N ARG A 16 -8.37 -6.78 2.58
CA ARG A 16 -9.49 -7.22 3.44
C ARG A 16 -10.83 -7.27 2.70
N ALA A 17 -10.84 -7.25 1.37
CA ALA A 17 -12.09 -7.36 0.60
C ALA A 17 -12.82 -8.67 0.98
N GLY A 18 -14.06 -8.54 1.46
CA GLY A 18 -14.87 -9.69 1.90
C GLY A 18 -14.62 -10.16 3.34
N TYR A 19 -13.67 -9.58 4.08
CA TYR A 19 -13.43 -9.94 5.48
C TYR A 19 -14.55 -9.40 6.39
N LYS A 20 -15.16 -10.30 7.16
CA LYS A 20 -16.30 -10.00 8.06
C LYS A 20 -15.91 -9.87 9.55
N GLY A 21 -14.65 -10.09 9.92
CA GLY A 21 -14.17 -9.88 11.28
C GLY A 21 -13.89 -8.42 11.59
N GLY A 22 -13.34 -8.15 12.79
CA GLY A 22 -13.10 -6.79 13.24
C GLY A 22 -12.15 -6.02 12.32
N ARG A 23 -12.55 -4.79 11.96
CA ARG A 23 -11.90 -4.00 10.90
C ARG A 23 -10.91 -2.96 11.44
N ALA A 24 -10.86 -2.78 12.76
CA ALA A 24 -10.05 -1.81 13.50
C ALA A 24 -9.03 -2.50 14.42
N CYS A 25 -8.08 -1.70 14.96
CA CYS A 25 -7.09 -2.13 15.94
C CYS A 25 -7.70 -2.66 17.26
N GLU A 26 -8.99 -2.38 17.50
CA GLU A 26 -9.74 -2.80 18.70
C GLU A 26 -10.38 -4.20 18.58
N ALA A 27 -10.24 -4.85 17.42
CA ALA A 27 -10.75 -6.20 17.22
C ALA A 27 -9.92 -7.23 18.00
N PRO A 28 -10.54 -8.26 18.61
CA PRO A 28 -9.77 -9.40 19.12
C PRO A 28 -9.11 -10.12 17.94
N ASP A 29 -7.83 -9.81 17.72
CA ASP A 29 -7.07 -10.29 16.57
C ASP A 29 -6.33 -11.57 16.95
N LEU A 30 -6.76 -12.69 16.38
CA LEU A 30 -5.90 -13.86 16.27
C LEU A 30 -4.72 -13.50 15.36
N LEU A 31 -3.49 -13.67 15.84
CA LEU A 31 -2.26 -13.28 15.13
C LEU A 31 -2.21 -13.81 13.68
N GLN A 32 -2.72 -15.01 13.44
CA GLN A 32 -2.83 -15.62 12.11
C GLN A 32 -3.77 -14.85 11.17
N VAL A 33 -4.88 -14.32 11.70
CA VAL A 33 -5.85 -13.53 10.93
C VAL A 33 -5.25 -12.17 10.62
N TRP A 34 -4.58 -11.55 11.59
CA TRP A 34 -3.85 -10.30 11.37
C TRP A 34 -2.79 -10.46 10.28
N GLN A 35 -1.97 -11.51 10.32
CA GLN A 35 -0.96 -11.79 9.29
C GLN A 35 -1.57 -11.98 7.89
N ARG A 36 -2.73 -12.65 7.76
CA ARG A 36 -3.37 -12.91 6.46
C ARG A 36 -4.14 -11.71 5.92
N GLN A 37 -4.71 -10.90 6.80
CA GLN A 37 -5.64 -9.82 6.46
C GLN A 37 -5.05 -8.43 6.72
N SER A 38 -3.79 -8.31 7.11
CA SER A 38 -3.14 -7.00 7.34
C SER A 38 -3.18 -6.10 6.09
N ALA A 39 -2.98 -4.81 6.31
CA ALA A 39 -2.69 -3.90 5.21
C ALA A 39 -1.33 -4.30 4.62
N LEU A 40 -1.24 -4.32 3.30
CA LEU A 40 -0.01 -4.64 2.59
C LEU A 40 0.44 -3.44 1.77
N TRP A 41 1.75 -3.30 1.64
CA TRP A 41 2.34 -2.37 0.69
C TRP A 41 2.00 -2.82 -0.75
N LEU A 42 1.72 -1.85 -1.61
CA LEU A 42 1.58 -2.05 -3.06
C LEU A 42 2.87 -2.63 -3.66
N ASN A 43 4.01 -2.11 -3.21
CA ASN A 43 5.32 -2.73 -3.42
C ASN A 43 6.02 -2.80 -2.07
N SER A 44 6.16 -4.02 -1.57
CA SER A 44 6.71 -4.30 -0.25
C SER A 44 8.20 -3.99 -0.14
N ALA A 45 8.98 -4.26 -1.20
CA ALA A 45 10.41 -3.95 -1.26
C ALA A 45 10.73 -2.46 -1.08
N CYS A 46 9.82 -1.58 -1.51
CA CYS A 46 10.00 -0.12 -1.45
C CYS A 46 9.07 0.59 -0.46
N HIS A 47 8.30 -0.16 0.33
CA HIS A 47 7.23 0.37 1.20
C HIS A 47 6.27 1.33 0.47
N ARG A 48 5.96 1.03 -0.80
CA ARG A 48 5.01 1.86 -1.56
C ARG A 48 3.60 1.56 -1.11
N SER A 49 2.86 2.57 -0.67
CA SER A 49 1.46 2.43 -0.28
C SER A 49 0.52 2.96 -1.36
N LEU A 50 -0.61 2.28 -1.55
CA LEU A 50 -1.73 2.81 -2.35
C LEU A 50 -2.31 4.11 -1.74
N TYR A 51 -2.00 4.38 -0.48
CA TYR A 51 -2.40 5.59 0.24
C TYR A 51 -1.29 6.62 0.38
N SER A 52 -0.19 6.48 -0.35
CA SER A 52 0.83 7.53 -0.38
C SER A 52 0.22 8.84 -0.89
N TYR A 53 0.77 9.99 -0.47
CA TYR A 53 0.25 11.29 -0.85
C TYR A 53 0.20 11.43 -2.38
N GLN A 54 1.27 11.00 -3.08
CA GLN A 54 1.38 11.05 -4.53
C GLN A 54 0.26 10.25 -5.21
N THR A 55 0.00 9.02 -4.74
CA THR A 55 -1.00 8.13 -5.31
C THR A 55 -2.41 8.68 -5.07
N ARG A 56 -2.67 9.22 -3.88
CA ARG A 56 -3.95 9.86 -3.54
C ARG A 56 -4.19 11.11 -4.37
N THR A 57 -3.17 11.93 -4.60
CA THR A 57 -3.28 13.12 -5.45
C THR A 57 -3.55 12.75 -6.90
N ALA A 58 -2.83 11.77 -7.45
CA ALA A 58 -3.07 11.29 -8.82
C ALA A 58 -4.51 10.77 -8.98
N LEU A 59 -5.00 9.98 -8.02
CA LEU A 59 -6.38 9.51 -8.01
C LEU A 59 -7.39 10.64 -7.85
N ALA A 60 -7.12 11.62 -6.98
CA ALA A 60 -7.99 12.77 -6.78
C ALA A 60 -8.13 13.59 -8.06
N LEU A 61 -7.03 13.84 -8.78
CA LEU A 61 -7.05 14.52 -10.07
C LEU A 61 -7.88 13.75 -11.11
N ALA A 62 -7.67 12.43 -11.21
CA ALA A 62 -8.40 11.59 -12.15
C ALA A 62 -9.92 11.53 -11.86
N VAL A 63 -10.31 11.58 -10.59
CA VAL A 63 -11.73 11.59 -10.18
C VAL A 63 -12.37 12.97 -10.36
N GLN A 64 -11.62 14.03 -10.07
CA GLN A 64 -12.13 15.41 -10.14
C GLN A 64 -12.31 15.90 -11.58
N TYR A 65 -11.45 15.47 -12.51
CA TYR A 65 -11.44 15.94 -13.89
C TYR A 65 -11.67 14.77 -14.87
N PRO A 66 -12.92 14.56 -15.34
CA PRO A 66 -13.25 13.40 -16.18
C PRO A 66 -12.64 13.45 -17.59
N HIS A 67 -12.18 14.63 -18.04
CA HIS A 67 -11.63 14.86 -19.38
C HIS A 67 -10.09 14.90 -19.43
N ILE A 68 -9.41 14.50 -18.35
CA ILE A 68 -7.94 14.36 -18.35
C ILE A 68 -7.55 12.90 -18.14
N ALA A 69 -6.49 12.47 -18.83
CA ALA A 69 -5.89 11.17 -18.58
C ALA A 69 -4.70 11.34 -17.62
N VAL A 70 -4.77 10.70 -16.46
CA VAL A 70 -3.67 10.71 -15.47
C VAL A 70 -2.88 9.41 -15.60
N THR A 71 -1.67 9.49 -16.14
CA THR A 71 -0.70 8.38 -16.13
C THR A 71 0.25 8.57 -14.95
N TYR A 72 0.18 7.66 -13.97
CA TYR A 72 0.95 7.77 -12.74
C TYR A 72 1.82 6.54 -12.53
N LEU A 73 3.14 6.76 -12.34
CA LEU A 73 4.12 5.73 -12.06
C LEU A 73 4.83 6.02 -10.71
N PRO A 74 4.49 5.31 -9.62
CA PRO A 74 5.13 5.51 -8.33
C PRO A 74 6.52 4.85 -8.31
N LEU A 75 7.60 5.63 -8.45
CA LEU A 75 8.99 5.15 -8.32
C LEU A 75 9.65 5.38 -6.95
N ALA A 76 8.98 6.09 -6.04
CA ALA A 76 9.53 6.39 -4.72
C ALA A 76 9.80 5.13 -3.88
N CYS A 77 10.93 5.06 -3.19
CA CYS A 77 11.25 4.02 -2.21
C CYS A 77 11.73 4.67 -0.92
N THR A 78 11.43 4.07 0.23
CA THR A 78 11.93 4.58 1.52
C THR A 78 13.44 4.49 1.60
N GLY A 79 14.08 5.55 2.08
CA GLY A 79 15.55 5.62 2.20
C GLY A 79 16.28 5.71 0.86
N ALA A 80 15.58 5.94 -0.25
CA ALA A 80 16.20 6.23 -1.53
C ALA A 80 16.90 7.59 -1.51
N SER A 81 18.15 7.61 -1.96
CA SER A 81 18.92 8.81 -2.25
C SER A 81 18.87 9.13 -3.76
N ILE A 82 19.38 10.29 -4.17
CA ILE A 82 19.55 10.61 -5.60
C ILE A 82 20.38 9.53 -6.33
N PRO A 83 21.59 9.16 -5.87
CA PRO A 83 22.38 8.14 -6.56
C PRO A 83 21.72 6.75 -6.52
N ASP A 84 21.15 6.30 -5.39
CA ASP A 84 20.71 4.91 -5.24
C ASP A 84 19.27 4.64 -5.70
N GLY A 85 18.42 5.67 -5.76
CA GLY A 85 17.01 5.52 -6.10
C GLY A 85 16.54 6.23 -7.36
N LEU A 86 17.21 7.30 -7.79
CA LEU A 86 16.89 8.01 -9.02
C LEU A 86 17.75 7.52 -10.19
N PHE A 87 19.06 7.43 -9.98
CA PHE A 87 20.01 7.00 -11.03
C PHE A 87 20.44 5.53 -10.90
N GLY A 88 20.37 4.98 -9.70
CA GLY A 88 20.78 3.61 -9.37
C GLY A 88 19.61 2.74 -8.93
N SER A 89 19.94 1.58 -8.37
CA SER A 89 18.95 0.62 -7.86
C SER A 89 18.95 0.58 -6.33
N GLN A 90 17.77 0.69 -5.73
CA GLN A 90 17.58 0.54 -4.29
C GLN A 90 17.05 -0.86 -3.98
N ARG A 91 17.81 -1.64 -3.20
CA ARG A 91 17.36 -2.96 -2.72
C ARG A 91 16.43 -2.83 -1.51
N ALA A 92 15.51 -3.79 -1.37
CA ALA A 92 14.74 -3.96 -0.16
C ALA A 92 15.68 -4.31 1.00
N ARG A 93 15.57 -3.60 2.12
CA ARG A 93 16.32 -3.92 3.35
C ARG A 93 15.51 -4.76 4.32
N GLU A 94 14.21 -4.84 4.11
CA GLU A 94 13.28 -5.50 5.02
C GLU A 94 12.72 -6.76 4.34
N CYS A 95 12.31 -7.73 5.15
CA CYS A 95 11.59 -8.93 4.71
C CYS A 95 10.08 -8.75 4.98
N PRO A 96 9.36 -7.97 4.18
CA PRO A 96 7.97 -7.67 4.46
C PRO A 96 7.10 -8.92 4.26
N PRO A 97 6.05 -9.10 5.08
CA PRO A 97 5.12 -10.20 4.91
C PRO A 97 4.41 -10.07 3.55
N THR A 98 4.73 -10.97 2.62
CA THR A 98 4.01 -11.10 1.35
C THR A 98 2.92 -12.17 1.46
N LYS A 99 1.81 -12.02 0.73
CA LYS A 99 0.81 -13.11 0.59
C LYS A 99 1.36 -14.33 -0.17
N SER A 100 2.49 -14.15 -0.84
CA SER A 100 3.32 -15.17 -1.48
C SER A 100 4.35 -15.68 -0.47
N GLN A 101 4.60 -16.99 -0.39
CA GLN A 101 5.66 -17.61 0.42
C GLN A 101 7.07 -17.35 -0.14
N SER A 102 7.29 -16.24 -0.84
CA SER A 102 8.60 -15.85 -1.34
C SER A 102 9.50 -15.51 -0.15
N ALA A 103 10.49 -16.37 0.11
CA ALA A 103 11.56 -16.10 1.07
C ALA A 103 12.28 -14.83 0.65
N CYS A 104 12.05 -13.75 1.40
CA CYS A 104 12.77 -12.51 1.17
C CYS A 104 14.21 -12.74 1.64
N GLN A 105 15.16 -12.71 0.70
CA GLN A 105 16.59 -12.66 1.04
C GLN A 105 16.93 -11.21 1.36
N GLY A 106 16.58 -10.78 2.58
CA GLY A 106 17.14 -9.57 3.17
C GLY A 106 18.63 -9.75 3.37
N THR A 107 19.41 -8.70 3.12
CA THR A 107 20.84 -8.62 3.46
C THR A 107 21.03 -8.20 4.90
#